data_AF-A0A350EVA5-F1
#
_entry.id   AF-A0A350EVA5-F1
#
_cell.length_a   1.000
_cell.length_b   1.000
_cell.length_c   1.000
_cell.angle_alpha   90.00
_cell.angle_beta   90.00
_cell.angle_gamma   90.00
#
_symmetry.space_group_name_H-M   'P 1'
#
loop_
_entity.id
_entity.type
_entity.pdbx_description
1 polymer ?
#
loop_
_entity_poly.entity_id
_entity_poly.type
_entity_poly.pdbx_seq_one_letter_code
_entity_poly.pdbx_strand_id
1 'polypeptide(L)'
;DYFITSEYSFHSQHCGEEGLLLVGDAYCFLDPVFSSGLMLALKSGVMAADEVHQGLVDGDLSPGRFGGYAKSLREGIENMRKLVYAFYEPEFSFKKVIDRYPDLAGDITDCLSGDVNKDFSKLWKAIGEFVPLPDDLPVGMPKTEALPQAA
;
A
#
# COMPACT_ATOMS: atom_id res chain seq x y z
N ASP A 1 -26.38 17.62 11.05
CA ASP A 1 -25.02 17.51 11.61
C ASP A 1 -24.01 17.37 10.51
N TYR A 2 -22.85 18.02 10.63
CA TYR A 2 -21.70 17.85 9.75
C TYR A 2 -20.47 17.52 10.61
N PHE A 3 -19.62 16.64 10.11
CA PHE A 3 -18.36 16.28 10.75
C PHE A 3 -17.22 16.71 9.83
N ILE A 4 -16.18 17.30 10.42
CA ILE A 4 -14.95 17.67 9.71
C ILE A 4 -13.89 16.66 10.13
N THR A 5 -13.24 16.06 9.14
CA THR A 5 -12.04 15.24 9.32
C THR A 5 -10.84 15.99 8.73
N SER A 6 -9.62 15.73 9.21
CA SER A 6 -8.37 16.32 8.73
C SER A 6 -7.25 15.27 8.84
N GLU A 7 -6.06 15.54 8.27
CA GLU A 7 -4.89 14.62 8.25
C GLU A 7 -5.12 13.31 7.47
N TYR A 8 -5.42 13.45 6.17
CA TYR A 8 -5.92 12.37 5.30
C TYR A 8 -4.87 11.41 4.73
N SER A 9 -3.60 11.51 5.09
CA SER A 9 -2.60 10.57 4.57
C SER A 9 -1.46 10.37 5.54
N PHE A 10 -1.26 9.14 5.98
CA PHE A 10 -0.17 8.76 6.86
C PHE A 10 0.22 7.29 6.64
N HIS A 11 1.43 6.95 7.05
CA HIS A 11 1.93 5.59 7.03
C HIS A 11 2.69 5.31 8.33
N SER A 12 2.30 4.26 9.04
CA SER A 12 2.99 3.83 10.26
C SER A 12 4.43 3.41 9.94
N GLN A 13 5.38 3.77 10.82
CA GLN A 13 6.80 3.44 10.63
C GLN A 13 7.03 1.93 10.51
N HIS A 14 6.24 1.15 11.25
CA HIS A 14 6.26 -0.31 11.25
C HIS A 14 4.85 -0.86 11.09
N CYS A 15 4.72 -2.04 10.47
CA CYS A 15 3.43 -2.74 10.43
C CYS A 15 3.08 -3.45 11.73
N GLY A 16 4.04 -3.62 12.64
CA GLY A 16 3.89 -4.37 13.87
C GLY A 16 5.20 -4.47 14.64
N GLU A 17 5.08 -4.89 15.90
CA GLU A 17 6.16 -5.21 16.83
C GLU A 17 5.74 -6.41 17.69
N GLU A 18 6.55 -6.79 18.68
CA GLU A 18 6.26 -7.95 19.52
C GLU A 18 4.86 -7.82 20.16
N GLY A 19 3.98 -8.79 19.89
CA GLY A 19 2.60 -8.79 20.39
C GLY A 19 1.63 -7.79 19.73
N LEU A 20 2.03 -7.06 18.68
CA LEU A 20 1.19 -6.07 17.99
C LEU A 20 1.32 -6.15 16.46
N LEU A 21 0.19 -6.20 15.76
CA LEU A 21 0.11 -6.09 14.31
C LEU A 21 -0.95 -5.06 13.91
N LEU A 22 -0.61 -4.17 12.98
CA LEU A 22 -1.48 -3.09 12.49
C LEU A 22 -2.19 -3.51 11.21
N VAL A 23 -3.48 -3.18 11.11
CA VAL A 23 -4.35 -3.44 9.95
C VAL A 23 -5.16 -2.20 9.61
N GLY A 24 -5.62 -2.10 8.35
CA GLY A 24 -6.39 -0.97 7.83
C GLY A 24 -5.72 0.37 8.11
N ASP A 25 -6.55 1.36 8.48
CA ASP A 25 -6.10 2.72 8.75
C ASP A 25 -5.05 2.79 9.87
N ALA A 26 -5.02 1.86 10.83
CA ALA A 26 -3.96 1.84 11.85
C ALA A 26 -2.56 1.64 11.25
N TYR A 27 -2.48 1.00 10.08
CA TYR A 27 -1.23 0.78 9.37
C TYR A 27 -0.94 1.91 8.37
N CYS A 28 -1.91 2.24 7.52
CA CYS A 28 -1.79 3.32 6.54
C CYS A 28 -3.16 3.80 6.11
N PHE A 29 -3.30 5.11 5.93
CA PHE A 29 -4.45 5.73 5.29
C PHE A 29 -3.98 6.59 4.13
N LEU A 30 -4.70 6.53 3.01
CA LEU A 30 -4.48 7.33 1.81
C LEU A 30 -5.71 8.20 1.54
N ASP A 31 -5.56 9.18 0.66
CA ASP A 31 -6.67 10.01 0.22
C ASP A 31 -7.86 9.18 -0.34
N PRO A 32 -9.11 9.51 0.02
CA PRO A 32 -10.28 8.70 -0.32
C PRO A 32 -10.76 8.82 -1.77
N VAL A 33 -10.05 9.55 -2.65
CA VAL A 33 -10.46 9.79 -4.04
C VAL A 33 -10.83 8.52 -4.83
N PHE A 34 -10.19 7.38 -4.55
CA PHE A 34 -10.47 6.09 -5.20
C PHE A 34 -11.23 5.10 -4.32
N SER A 35 -11.80 5.53 -3.18
CA SER A 35 -12.59 4.68 -2.28
C SER A 35 -11.86 3.39 -1.82
N SER A 36 -10.53 3.45 -1.68
CA SER A 36 -9.68 2.29 -1.40
C SER A 36 -9.59 1.92 0.09
N GLY A 37 -10.05 2.77 1.01
CA GLY A 37 -9.92 2.54 2.46
C GLY A 37 -10.56 1.24 2.96
N LEU A 38 -11.81 0.95 2.56
CA LEU A 38 -12.48 -0.31 2.93
C LEU A 38 -11.77 -1.53 2.32
N MET A 39 -11.27 -1.41 1.09
CA MET A 39 -10.49 -2.46 0.44
C MET A 39 -9.20 -2.72 1.22
N LEU A 40 -8.44 -1.69 1.61
CA LEU A 40 -7.23 -1.83 2.40
C LEU A 40 -7.52 -2.47 3.77
N ALA A 41 -8.59 -2.04 4.45
CA ALA A 41 -9.00 -2.60 5.74
C ALA A 41 -9.33 -4.09 5.66
N LEU A 42 -10.14 -4.50 4.68
CA LEU A 42 -10.53 -5.91 4.51
C LEU A 42 -9.35 -6.77 4.06
N LYS A 43 -8.57 -6.29 3.08
CA LYS A 43 -7.41 -7.01 2.54
C LYS A 43 -6.35 -7.25 3.62
N SER A 44 -6.00 -6.20 4.36
CA SER A 44 -5.05 -6.32 5.48
C SER A 44 -5.59 -7.22 6.59
N GLY A 45 -6.88 -7.14 6.92
CA GLY A 45 -7.51 -8.00 7.92
C GLY A 45 -7.42 -9.50 7.57
N VAL A 46 -7.69 -9.86 6.31
CA VAL A 46 -7.58 -11.25 5.83
C VAL A 46 -6.12 -11.72 5.86
N MET A 47 -5.21 -10.95 5.28
CA MET A 47 -3.78 -11.32 5.23
C MET A 47 -3.17 -11.44 6.63
N ALA A 48 -3.51 -10.52 7.54
CA ALA A 48 -3.08 -10.56 8.92
C ALA A 48 -3.64 -11.79 9.65
N ALA A 49 -4.91 -12.14 9.42
CA ALA A 49 -5.52 -13.32 10.04
C ALA A 49 -4.81 -14.62 9.61
N ASP A 50 -4.47 -14.76 8.33
CA ASP A 50 -3.75 -15.92 7.82
C ASP A 50 -2.35 -16.05 8.44
N GLU A 51 -1.59 -14.95 8.50
CA GLU A 51 -0.24 -14.94 9.08
C GLU A 51 -0.25 -15.16 10.59
N VAL A 52 -1.18 -14.54 11.32
CA VAL A 52 -1.35 -14.75 12.77
C VAL A 52 -1.77 -16.19 13.05
N HIS A 53 -2.69 -16.75 12.25
CA HIS A 53 -3.09 -18.15 12.39
C HIS A 53 -1.89 -19.09 12.26
N GLN A 54 -1.10 -18.93 11.20
CA GLN A 54 0.08 -19.77 10.99
C GLN A 54 1.14 -19.53 12.07
N GLY A 55 1.29 -18.31 12.58
CA GLY A 55 2.17 -17.99 13.70
C GLY A 55 1.78 -18.68 15.00
N LEU A 56 0.48 -18.77 15.29
CA LEU A 56 -0.04 -19.52 16.43
C LEU A 56 0.18 -21.03 16.28
N VAL A 57 0.03 -21.58 15.06
CA VAL A 57 0.28 -23.01 14.78
C VAL A 57 1.76 -23.36 14.95
N ASP A 58 2.65 -22.51 14.45
CA ASP A 58 4.10 -22.74 14.50
C ASP A 58 4.72 -22.37 15.86
N GLY A 59 3.99 -21.64 16.72
CA GLY A 59 4.48 -21.11 17.98
C GLY A 59 5.49 -19.96 17.82
N ASP A 60 5.42 -19.23 16.70
CA ASP A 60 6.28 -18.10 16.39
C ASP A 60 5.44 -16.90 15.94
N LEU A 61 5.36 -15.89 16.81
CA LEU A 61 4.73 -14.60 16.55
C LEU A 61 5.75 -13.45 16.50
N SER A 62 7.03 -13.78 16.29
CA SER A 62 8.06 -12.76 16.21
C SER A 62 7.78 -11.78 15.05
N PRO A 63 8.12 -10.49 15.19
CA PRO A 63 7.81 -9.48 14.18
C PRO A 63 8.34 -9.84 12.79
N GLY A 64 9.48 -10.52 12.71
CA GLY A 64 10.12 -10.91 11.45
C GLY A 64 9.22 -11.78 10.56
N ARG A 65 8.33 -12.58 11.16
CA ARG A 65 7.36 -13.43 10.46
C ARG A 65 6.42 -12.63 9.55
N PHE A 66 5.97 -11.47 10.00
CA PHE A 66 5.04 -10.61 9.27
C PHE A 66 5.69 -9.85 8.11
N GLY A 67 6.93 -10.16 7.75
CA GLY A 67 7.61 -9.55 6.61
C GLY A 67 6.93 -9.82 5.26
N GLY A 68 6.30 -10.98 5.09
CA GLY A 68 5.50 -11.32 3.90
C GLY A 68 4.26 -10.42 3.78
N TYR A 69 3.48 -10.35 4.85
CA TYR A 69 2.35 -9.43 5.01
C TYR A 69 2.73 -7.99 4.68
N ALA A 70 3.80 -7.48 5.31
CA ALA A 70 4.26 -6.11 5.12
C ALA A 70 4.65 -5.83 3.66
N LYS A 71 5.43 -6.72 3.02
CA LYS A 71 5.85 -6.53 1.62
C LYS A 71 4.66 -6.46 0.67
N SER A 72 3.74 -7.41 0.79
CA SER A 72 2.56 -7.49 -0.07
C SER A 72 1.62 -6.29 0.13
N LEU A 73 1.33 -5.90 1.37
CA LEU A 73 0.45 -4.75 1.57
C LEU A 73 1.10 -3.43 1.15
N ARG A 74 2.40 -3.24 1.41
CA ARG A 74 3.15 -2.04 0.99
C ARG A 74 3.15 -1.86 -0.52
N GLU A 75 3.35 -2.93 -1.28
CA GLU A 75 3.27 -2.86 -2.75
C GLU A 75 1.90 -2.30 -3.19
N GLY A 76 0.81 -2.81 -2.61
CA GLY A 76 -0.54 -2.33 -2.90
C GLY A 76 -0.77 -0.87 -2.51
N ILE A 77 -0.29 -0.47 -1.32
CA ILE A 77 -0.37 0.90 -0.82
C ILE A 77 0.40 1.85 -1.74
N GLU A 78 1.63 1.52 -2.13
CA GLU A 78 2.46 2.39 -2.96
C GLU A 78 1.93 2.52 -4.39
N ASN A 79 1.32 1.46 -4.94
CA ASN A 79 0.62 1.51 -6.23
C ASN A 79 -0.59 2.47 -6.17
N MET A 80 -1.42 2.35 -5.13
CA MET A 80 -2.55 3.27 -4.92
C MET A 80 -2.08 4.70 -4.67
N ARG A 81 -1.01 4.90 -3.89
CA ARG A 81 -0.44 6.22 -3.59
C ARG A 81 0.07 6.90 -4.86
N LYS A 82 0.73 6.17 -5.78
CA LYS A 82 1.14 6.74 -7.08
C LYS A 82 -0.05 7.19 -7.92
N LEU A 83 -1.17 6.46 -7.92
CA LEU A 83 -2.41 6.91 -8.58
C LEU A 83 -2.96 8.19 -7.97
N VAL A 84 -3.01 8.27 -6.64
CA VAL A 84 -3.50 9.47 -5.94
C VAL A 84 -2.68 10.69 -6.34
N TYR A 85 -1.35 10.58 -6.32
CA TYR A 85 -0.47 11.68 -6.73
C TYR A 85 -0.66 12.07 -8.20
N ALA A 86 -0.76 11.08 -9.10
CA ALA A 86 -1.01 11.35 -10.51
C ALA A 86 -2.37 12.06 -10.71
N PHE A 87 -3.41 11.64 -10.00
CA PHE A 87 -4.75 12.22 -10.10
C PHE A 87 -4.80 13.70 -9.70
N TYR A 88 -4.03 14.10 -8.69
CA TYR A 88 -3.98 15.48 -8.23
C TYR A 88 -3.09 16.41 -9.08
N GLU A 89 -2.33 15.88 -10.03
CA GLU A 89 -1.57 16.70 -10.98
C GLU A 89 -2.54 17.36 -11.99
N PRO A 90 -2.66 18.71 -12.02
CA PRO A 90 -3.73 19.39 -12.75
C PRO A 90 -3.83 19.07 -14.25
N GLU A 91 -2.68 18.82 -14.89
CA GLU A 91 -2.60 18.53 -16.32
C GLU A 91 -2.71 17.04 -16.65
N PHE A 92 -2.82 16.17 -15.64
CA PHE A 92 -2.88 14.73 -15.85
C PHE A 92 -4.29 14.25 -16.20
N SER A 93 -4.37 13.25 -17.08
CA SER A 93 -5.56 12.42 -17.18
C SER A 93 -5.19 11.03 -17.65
N PHE A 94 -5.89 10.02 -17.13
CA PHE A 94 -5.73 8.63 -17.57
C PHE A 94 -5.99 8.48 -19.08
N LYS A 95 -6.86 9.33 -19.66
CA LYS A 95 -7.10 9.36 -21.10
C LYS A 95 -5.82 9.64 -21.89
N LYS A 96 -5.02 10.64 -21.49
CA LYS A 96 -3.75 10.97 -22.19
C LYS A 96 -2.77 9.79 -22.20
N VAL A 97 -2.75 9.01 -21.10
CA VAL A 97 -1.95 7.78 -21.00
C VAL A 97 -2.48 6.73 -21.97
N ILE A 98 -3.78 6.45 -21.96
CA ILE A 98 -4.42 5.45 -22.82
C ILE A 98 -4.30 5.82 -24.31
N ASP A 99 -4.43 7.10 -24.66
CA ASP A 99 -4.29 7.57 -26.04
C ASP A 99 -2.88 7.27 -26.59
N ARG A 100 -1.84 7.34 -25.74
CA ARG A 100 -0.44 7.07 -26.11
C ARG A 100 -0.04 5.60 -25.93
N TYR A 101 -0.60 4.93 -24.93
CA TYR A 101 -0.33 3.55 -24.54
C TYR A 101 -1.65 2.76 -24.38
N PRO A 102 -2.31 2.40 -25.50
CA PRO A 102 -3.64 1.78 -25.44
C PRO A 102 -3.68 0.43 -24.72
N ASP A 103 -2.56 -0.29 -24.70
CA ASP A 103 -2.38 -1.56 -24.00
C ASP A 103 -2.44 -1.44 -22.47
N LEU A 104 -2.21 -0.25 -21.92
CA LEU A 104 -2.25 0.01 -20.48
C LEU A 104 -3.66 0.33 -19.94
N ALA A 105 -4.68 0.39 -20.79
CA ALA A 105 -6.06 0.64 -20.35
C ALA A 105 -6.55 -0.43 -19.35
N GLY A 106 -6.14 -1.69 -19.55
CA GLY A 106 -6.42 -2.78 -18.62
C GLY A 106 -5.75 -2.56 -17.27
N ASP A 107 -4.45 -2.27 -17.26
CA ASP A 107 -3.68 -2.04 -16.04
C ASP A 107 -4.22 -0.87 -15.21
N ILE A 108 -4.64 0.22 -15.86
CA ILE A 108 -5.29 1.35 -15.18
C ILE A 108 -6.60 0.90 -14.51
N THR A 109 -7.42 0.13 -15.23
CA THR A 109 -8.71 -0.38 -14.72
C THR A 109 -8.50 -1.34 -13.55
N ASP A 110 -7.53 -2.24 -13.66
CA ASP A 110 -7.16 -3.19 -12.62
C ASP A 110 -6.71 -2.45 -11.35
N CYS A 111 -5.83 -1.47 -11.49
CA CYS A 111 -5.34 -0.70 -10.34
C CYS A 111 -6.47 0.11 -9.67
N LEU A 112 -7.31 0.79 -10.46
CA LEU A 112 -8.46 1.56 -9.96
C LEU A 112 -9.54 0.68 -9.31
N SER A 113 -9.69 -0.57 -9.75
CA SER A 113 -10.65 -1.52 -9.17
C SER A 113 -10.12 -2.24 -7.93
N GLY A 114 -8.88 -1.98 -7.53
CA GLY A 114 -8.29 -2.50 -6.29
C GLY A 114 -7.37 -3.71 -6.47
N ASP A 115 -7.05 -4.10 -7.71
CA ASP A 115 -6.06 -5.14 -8.00
C ASP A 115 -4.63 -4.58 -7.94
N VAL A 116 -4.26 -4.13 -6.75
CA VAL A 116 -3.08 -3.29 -6.49
C VAL A 116 -1.77 -4.07 -6.34
N ASN A 117 -1.76 -5.40 -6.48
CA ASN A 117 -0.55 -6.23 -6.33
C ASN A 117 -0.06 -6.86 -7.65
N LYS A 118 -0.55 -6.37 -8.79
CA LYS A 118 0.01 -6.70 -10.10
C LYS A 118 1.32 -5.96 -10.33
N ASP A 119 2.14 -6.50 -11.24
CA ASP A 119 3.31 -5.78 -11.73
C ASP A 119 2.89 -4.60 -12.62
N PHE A 120 2.80 -3.44 -12.01
CA PHE A 120 2.50 -2.17 -12.68
C PHE A 120 3.74 -1.41 -13.13
N SER A 121 4.92 -2.03 -13.21
CA SER A 121 6.17 -1.34 -13.58
C SER A 121 6.06 -0.61 -14.93
N LYS A 122 5.37 -1.22 -15.91
CA LYS A 122 5.10 -0.59 -17.21
C LYS A 122 4.17 0.61 -17.08
N LEU A 123 3.10 0.46 -16.30
CA LEU A 123 2.14 1.53 -16.03
C LEU A 123 2.81 2.73 -15.38
N TRP A 124 3.62 2.54 -14.33
CA TRP A 124 4.31 3.62 -13.65
C TRP A 124 5.36 4.31 -14.50
N LYS A 125 6.08 3.56 -15.34
CA LYS A 125 7.00 4.15 -16.31
C LYS A 125 6.26 5.05 -17.30
N ALA A 126 5.10 4.61 -17.82
CA ALA A 126 4.30 5.39 -18.76
C ALA A 126 3.68 6.63 -18.10
N ILE A 127 3.07 6.50 -16.92
CA ILE A 127 2.52 7.64 -16.16
C ILE A 127 3.62 8.64 -15.79
N GLY A 128 4.81 8.16 -15.43
CA GLY A 128 5.98 8.98 -15.12
C GLY A 128 6.45 9.90 -16.25
N GLU A 129 6.04 9.64 -17.50
CA GLU A 129 6.30 10.56 -18.63
C GLU A 129 5.38 11.79 -18.63
N PHE A 130 4.24 11.72 -17.93
CA PHE A 130 3.25 12.79 -17.84
C PHE A 130 3.32 13.55 -16.52
N VAL A 131 3.64 12.87 -15.43
CA VAL A 131 3.64 13.42 -14.07
C VAL A 131 4.83 12.92 -13.26
N PRO A 132 5.44 13.76 -12.41
CA PRO A 132 6.44 13.29 -11.46
C PRO A 132 5.77 12.38 -10.43
N LEU A 133 6.13 11.10 -10.43
CA LEU A 133 5.65 10.15 -9.43
C LEU A 133 6.58 10.13 -8.22
N PRO A 134 6.02 10.04 -7.00
CA PRO A 134 6.82 9.99 -5.78
C PRO A 134 7.43 8.59 -5.55
N ASP A 135 8.65 8.55 -5.02
CA ASP A 135 9.35 7.32 -4.63
C ASP A 135 8.64 6.55 -3.50
N ASP A 136 8.84 5.24 -3.46
CA ASP A 136 8.27 4.37 -2.43
C ASP A 136 8.75 4.77 -1.03
N LEU A 137 7.83 4.81 -0.07
CA LEU A 137 8.18 5.15 1.30
C LEU A 137 8.99 4.02 1.97
N PRO A 138 10.10 4.31 2.66
CA PRO A 138 10.96 3.31 3.31
C PRO A 138 10.41 2.87 4.69
N VAL A 139 9.10 2.83 4.87
CA VAL A 139 8.42 2.51 6.14
C VAL A 139 7.48 1.34 6.00
N GLY A 140 7.07 0.77 7.12
CA GLY A 140 6.01 -0.23 7.18
C GLY A 140 6.50 -1.67 7.26
N MET A 141 7.81 -1.91 7.33
CA MET A 141 8.32 -3.25 7.66
C MET A 141 8.13 -3.53 9.16
N PRO A 142 8.07 -4.82 9.59
CA PRO A 142 7.99 -5.13 11.00
C PRO A 142 9.18 -4.57 11.78
N LYS A 143 8.93 -4.13 13.01
CA LYS A 143 9.99 -3.73 13.93
C LYS A 143 10.66 -4.98 14.47
N THR A 144 11.76 -5.37 13.84
CA THR A 144 12.61 -6.44 14.34
C THR A 144 13.59 -5.85 15.36
N GLU A 145 13.83 -6.55 16.47
CA GLU A 145 14.94 -6.18 17.34
C GLU A 145 16.23 -6.25 16.52
N ALA A 146 17.08 -5.23 16.63
CA ALA A 146 18.42 -5.32 16.06
C ALA A 146 19.12 -6.51 16.72
N LEU A 147 19.69 -7.42 15.91
CA LEU A 147 20.61 -8.43 16.44
C LEU A 147 21.61 -7.71 17.35
N PRO A 148 21.82 -8.15 18.61
CA PRO A 148 22.84 -7.56 19.45
C PRO A 148 24.16 -7.62 18.67
N GLN A 149 24.78 -6.47 18.45
CA GLN A 149 26.14 -6.42 17.91
C GLN A 149 26.99 -7.28 18.86
N ALA A 150 27.60 -8.33 18.32
CA ALA A 150 28.49 -9.19 19.07
C ALA A 150 29.53 -8.31 19.77
N ALA A 151 29.54 -8.37 21.10
CA ALA A 151 30.48 -7.67 21.95
C ALA A 151 31.92 -8.16 21.73
#